data_AF-A0A2U8XB88-F1
#
_entry.id   AF-A0A2U8XB88-F1
#
_cell.length_a   1.000
_cell.length_b   1.000
_cell.length_c   1.000
_cell.angle_alpha   90.00
_cell.angle_beta   90.00
_cell.angle_gamma   90.00
#
_symmetry.space_group_name_H-M   'P 1'
#
loop_
_entity.id
_entity.type
_entity.pdbx_description
1 polymer ?
#
loop_
_entity_poly.entity_id
_entity_poly.type
_entity_poly.pdbx_seq_one_letter_code
_entity_poly.pdbx_strand_id
1 'polypeptide(L)' 'MERCTGSTNLPQPRNLIGTWRRFGVTGPVYENVGVGQTLGDDDCLMRVRLVETGEEVAYRFTDILDDPPEQ' A
#
# COMPACT_ATOMS: atom_id res chain seq x y z
N MET A 1 -5.24 -20.60 -28.50
CA MET A 1 -5.87 -20.77 -27.17
C MET A 1 -4.76 -20.57 -26.15
N GLU A 2 -4.44 -19.31 -25.88
CA GLU A 2 -3.18 -18.92 -25.24
C GLU A 2 -3.44 -18.52 -23.78
N ARG A 3 -3.00 -19.43 -22.90
CA ARG A 3 -2.55 -19.29 -21.52
C ARG A 3 -3.20 -18.19 -20.66
N CYS A 4 -3.90 -18.65 -19.62
CA CYS A 4 -4.39 -17.90 -18.47
C CYS A 4 -3.36 -16.84 -17.99
N THR A 5 -3.58 -15.60 -18.39
CA THR A 5 -2.88 -14.42 -17.89
C THR A 5 -3.47 -14.00 -16.55
N GLY A 6 -2.61 -13.76 -15.55
CA GLY A 6 -2.98 -13.05 -14.33
C GLY A 6 -2.75 -13.79 -13.03
N SER A 7 -1.58 -14.41 -12.82
CA SER A 7 -1.10 -14.58 -11.44
C SER A 7 -0.63 -13.21 -10.95
N THR A 8 -1.57 -12.40 -10.46
CA THR A 8 -1.23 -11.18 -9.71
C THR A 8 -0.56 -11.62 -8.43
N ASN A 9 0.77 -11.74 -8.46
CA ASN A 9 1.58 -11.99 -7.29
C ASN A 9 1.57 -10.69 -6.47
N LEU A 10 0.47 -10.45 -5.76
CA LEU A 10 0.29 -9.26 -4.95
C LEU A 10 1.47 -9.19 -3.98
N PRO A 11 2.23 -8.08 -3.96
CA PRO A 11 3.37 -7.97 -3.07
C PRO A 11 2.87 -8.13 -1.63
N GLN A 12 3.56 -8.88 -0.79
CA GLN A 12 3.14 -9.00 0.60
C GLN A 12 3.21 -7.61 1.26
N PRO A 13 2.27 -7.22 2.14
CA PRO A 13 2.24 -5.90 2.76
C PRO A 13 3.54 -5.56 3.50
N ARG A 14 4.21 -6.57 4.07
CA ARG A 14 5.55 -6.44 4.67
C ARG A 14 6.64 -6.00 3.69
N ASN A 15 6.51 -6.31 2.39
CA ASN A 15 7.47 -5.92 1.36
C ASN A 15 7.31 -4.45 0.95
N LEU A 16 6.17 -3.84 1.27
CA LEU A 16 5.98 -2.42 1.05
C LEU A 16 6.58 -1.58 2.17
N ILE A 17 6.89 -2.16 3.34
CA ILE A 17 7.49 -1.40 4.45
C ILE A 17 8.82 -0.78 4.00
N GLY A 18 8.99 0.52 4.23
CA GLY A 18 10.15 1.30 3.78
C GLY A 18 10.05 1.79 2.33
N THR A 19 8.92 1.58 1.66
CA THR A 19 8.62 2.22 0.37
C THR A 19 7.77 3.47 0.57
N TRP A 20 7.98 4.45 -0.32
CA TRP A 20 7.18 5.66 -0.39
C TRP A 20 6.16 5.56 -1.52
N ARG A 21 4.96 6.04 -1.26
CA ARG A 21 3.86 6.13 -2.21
C ARG A 21 3.15 7.45 -2.01
N ARG A 22 2.34 7.84 -2.99
CA ARG A 22 1.50 9.02 -2.89
C ARG A 22 0.07 8.60 -2.59
N PHE A 23 -0.79 9.49 -2.10
CA PHE A 23 -2.23 9.26 -2.09
C PHE A 23 -2.84 9.73 -3.42
N GLY A 24 -2.97 8.83 -4.38
CA GLY A 24 -3.42 9.08 -5.74
C GLY A 24 -2.50 10.04 -6.47
N VAL A 25 -3.04 10.71 -7.48
CA VAL A 25 -2.26 11.61 -8.36
C VAL A 25 -1.86 12.91 -7.64
N THR A 26 -2.68 13.40 -6.72
CA THR A 26 -2.57 14.75 -6.12
C THR A 26 -2.44 14.77 -4.61
N GLY A 27 -2.46 13.63 -3.93
CA GLY A 27 -2.39 13.59 -2.48
C GLY A 27 -0.98 13.64 -1.91
N PRO A 28 -0.86 13.63 -0.57
CA PRO A 28 0.42 13.68 0.12
C PRO A 28 1.26 12.43 -0.11
N VAL A 29 2.57 12.58 -0.03
CA VAL A 29 3.51 11.44 -0.01
C VAL A 29 3.49 10.81 1.37
N TYR A 30 3.45 9.49 1.41
CA TYR A 30 3.53 8.70 2.62
C TYR A 30 4.56 7.58 2.52
N GLU A 31 5.13 7.24 3.65
CA GLU A 31 5.99 6.08 3.83
C GLU A 31 5.18 4.93 4.44
N ASN A 32 5.37 3.72 3.94
CA ASN A 32 4.81 2.53 4.56
C ASN A 32 5.69 2.15 5.76
N VAL A 33 5.24 2.42 6.99
CA VAL A 33 6.04 2.21 8.21
C VAL A 33 5.77 0.88 8.89
N GLY A 34 4.66 0.21 8.55
CA GLY A 34 4.39 -1.13 9.08
C GLY A 34 3.09 -1.76 8.59
N VAL A 35 2.88 -3.02 8.96
CA VAL A 35 1.57 -3.68 8.82
C VAL A 35 0.82 -3.50 10.14
N GLY A 36 -0.40 -3.00 10.03
CA GLY A 36 -1.36 -2.91 11.12
C GLY A 36 -2.20 -4.18 11.25
N GLN A 37 -3.50 -4.01 11.48
CA GLN A 37 -4.41 -5.12 11.73
C GLN A 37 -4.85 -5.79 10.42
N THR A 38 -4.82 -7.12 10.38
CA THR A 38 -5.42 -7.90 9.29
C THR A 38 -6.94 -7.88 9.41
N LEU A 39 -7.63 -7.50 8.35
CA LEU A 39 -9.08 -7.62 8.21
C LEU A 39 -9.36 -9.00 7.60
N GLY A 40 -10.39 -9.71 8.04
CA GLY A 40 -10.61 -11.14 7.74
C GLY A 40 -10.90 -11.52 6.27
N ASP A 41 -10.56 -10.68 5.30
CA ASP A 41 -10.96 -10.75 3.88
C ASP A 41 -9.76 -10.57 2.92
N ASP A 42 -8.57 -11.06 3.30
CA ASP A 42 -7.28 -10.85 2.60
C ASP A 42 -6.82 -9.38 2.56
N ASP A 43 -7.60 -8.45 3.10
CA ASP A 43 -7.21 -7.06 3.31
C ASP A 43 -6.49 -6.88 4.65
N CYS A 44 -5.59 -5.91 4.70
CA CYS A 44 -4.98 -5.50 5.96
C CYS A 44 -4.83 -3.99 6.02
N LEU A 45 -4.92 -3.45 7.23
CA LEU A 45 -4.51 -2.08 7.46
C LEU A 45 -2.99 -2.05 7.46
N MET A 46 -2.40 -1.22 6.62
CA MET A 46 -1.01 -0.78 6.74
C MET A 46 -0.95 0.47 7.60
N ARG A 47 0.15 0.61 8.34
CA ARG A 47 0.53 1.88 8.95
C ARG A 47 1.36 2.65 7.95
N VAL A 48 0.87 3.81 7.56
CA VAL A 48 1.58 4.72 6.69
C VAL A 48 1.84 6.02 7.42
N ARG A 49 2.99 6.63 7.19
CA ARG A 49 3.39 7.90 7.76
C ARG A 49 3.43 8.95 6.67
N LEU A 50 2.61 9.99 6.79
CA LEU A 50 2.64 11.11 5.87
C LEU A 50 3.99 11.82 6.00
N VAL A 51 4.73 11.94 4.91
CA VAL A 51 6.06 12.59 4.89
C VAL A 51 5.93 14.09 5.13
N GLU A 52 4.83 14.69 4.66
CA GLU A 52 4.60 16.14 4.78
C GLU A 52 4.32 16.58 6.23
N THR A 53 3.49 15.84 6.96
CA THR A 53 3.08 16.21 8.34
C THR A 53 3.77 15.37 9.41
N GLY A 54 4.34 14.23 9.04
CA GLY A 54 4.91 13.25 9.96
C GLY A 54 3.86 12.39 10.68
N GLU A 55 2.58 12.52 10.36
CA GLU A 55 1.47 11.81 11.00
C GLU A 55 1.39 10.35 10.55
N GLU A 56 1.17 9.44 11.50
CA GLU A 56 0.94 8.02 11.23
C GLU A 56 -0.55 7.71 11.18
N VAL A 57 -1.01 7.17 10.05
CA VAL A 57 -2.40 6.78 9.83
C VAL A 57 -2.49 5.31 9.42
N ALA A 58 -3.62 4.69 9.76
CA ALA A 58 -3.95 3.36 9.28
C ALA A 58 -4.64 3.48 7.91
N TYR A 59 -4.08 2.84 6.89
CA TYR A 59 -4.58 2.87 5.53
C TYR A 59 -4.71 1.46 4.95
N ARG A 60 -5.68 1.23 4.06
CA ARG A 60 -5.95 -0.12 3.56
C ARG A 60 -4.90 -0.55 2.55
N PHE A 61 -4.44 -1.78 2.68
CA PHE A 61 -3.49 -2.37 1.76
C PHE A 61 -4.06 -2.45 0.33
N THR A 62 -5.36 -2.77 0.19
CA THR A 62 -6.01 -2.76 -1.12
C THR A 62 -5.95 -1.39 -1.81
N ASP A 63 -6.21 -0.30 -1.07
CA ASP A 63 -6.09 1.06 -1.62
C ASP A 63 -4.64 1.43 -1.94
N ILE A 64 -3.66 0.99 -1.14
CA ILE A 64 -2.22 1.18 -1.42
C ILE A 64 -1.80 0.49 -2.72
N LEU A 65 -2.37 -0.67 -3.02
CA LEU A 65 -2.08 -1.42 -4.25
C LEU A 65 -2.66 -0.76 -5.49
N ASP A 66 -3.80 -0.08 -5.36
CA ASP A 66 -4.40 0.71 -6.44
C ASP A 66 -3.60 2.00 -6.71
N ASP A 67 -2.91 2.50 -5.69
CA ASP A 67 -2.14 3.72 -5.78
C ASP A 67 -0.91 3.59 -6.70
N PRO A 68 -0.66 4.55 -7.62
CA PRO A 68 0.55 4.55 -8.40
C PRO A 68 1.81 4.67 -7.50
N PRO A 69 2.85 3.85 -7.73
CA PRO A 69 4.12 4.07 -7.04
C PRO A 69 4.70 5.43 -7.43
N GLU A 70 5.25 6.16 -6.46
CA GLU A 70 6.00 7.37 -6.75
C GLU A 70 7.31 6.95 -7.45
N GLN A 71 7.47 7.33 -8.72
CA GLN A 71 8.63 7.01 -9.56
C GLN A 71 9.88 7.79 -9.18
#